data_AF-A0A7L4P0J7-F1
#
_entry.id   AF-A0A7L4P0J7-F1
#
_cell.length_a   1.000
_cell.length_b   1.000
_cell.length_c   1.000
_cell.angle_alpha   90.00
_cell.angle_beta   90.00
_cell.angle_gamma   90.00
#
_symmetry.space_group_name_H-M   'P 1'
#
loop_
_entity.id
_entity.type
_entity.pdbx_description
1 polymer ?
#
loop_
_entity_poly.entity_id
_entity_poly.type
_entity_poly.pdbx_seq_one_letter_code
_entity_poly.pdbx_strand_id
1 'polypeptide(L)'
;MKSVEISGNIDYKKLISCLFWTNRIATRYVGCDSFLIQKIITKIQIYEANQIRYIKLSNNILEHVLLNIRDFELVEFYITLGEEEINITIQGNVFSVSTAKTKELEDEIISKIELEAKKYIPGYVLNSINE
;
A
#
# COMPACT_ATOMS: atom_id res chain seq x y z
N MET A 1 13.06 -2.95 -5.66
CA MET A 1 11.59 -3.04 -5.71
C MET A 1 11.22 -4.50 -5.60
N LYS A 2 10.37 -4.82 -4.64
CA LYS A 2 9.81 -6.15 -4.40
C LYS A 2 8.31 -6.11 -4.58
N SER A 3 7.71 -7.24 -4.96
CA SER A 3 6.31 -7.29 -5.37
C SER A 3 5.63 -8.54 -4.85
N VAL A 4 4.32 -8.44 -4.66
CA VAL A 4 3.41 -9.56 -4.33
C VAL A 4 2.16 -9.47 -5.18
N GLU A 5 1.71 -10.61 -5.68
CA GLU A 5 0.39 -10.74 -6.29
C GLU A 5 -0.66 -10.98 -5.19
N ILE A 6 -1.67 -10.12 -5.15
CA ILE A 6 -2.77 -10.21 -4.21
C ILE A 6 -3.92 -10.99 -4.87
N SER A 7 -4.49 -11.96 -4.17
CA SER A 7 -5.58 -12.77 -4.73
C SER A 7 -6.84 -11.94 -4.96
N GLY A 8 -7.37 -11.99 -6.19
CA GLY A 8 -8.52 -11.20 -6.63
C GLY A 8 -8.26 -9.69 -6.66
N ASN A 9 -9.26 -8.92 -7.06
CA ASN A 9 -9.11 -7.47 -7.22
C ASN A 9 -8.75 -6.78 -5.89
N ILE A 10 -7.86 -5.79 -5.97
CA ILE A 10 -7.51 -4.91 -4.86
C ILE A 10 -8.67 -3.92 -4.64
N ASP A 11 -9.49 -4.18 -3.63
CA ASP A 11 -10.57 -3.30 -3.19
C ASP A 11 -10.09 -2.29 -2.13
N TYR A 12 -11.00 -1.44 -1.66
CA TYR A 12 -10.75 -0.49 -0.57
C TYR A 12 -10.05 -1.14 0.62
N LYS A 13 -10.52 -2.31 1.08
CA LYS A 13 -9.99 -2.94 2.30
C LYS A 13 -8.57 -3.43 2.09
N LYS A 14 -8.30 -4.03 0.93
CA LYS A 14 -6.96 -4.52 0.57
C LYS A 14 -5.98 -3.36 0.39
N LEU A 15 -6.38 -2.29 -0.30
CA LEU A 15 -5.53 -1.10 -0.47
C LEU A 15 -5.14 -0.49 0.88
N ILE A 16 -6.13 -0.24 1.75
CA ILE A 16 -5.88 0.31 3.09
C ILE A 16 -5.03 -0.65 3.93
N SER A 17 -5.25 -1.96 3.82
CA SER A 17 -4.43 -2.97 4.51
C SER A 17 -2.97 -2.93 4.05
N CYS A 18 -2.72 -2.82 2.74
CA CYS A 18 -1.35 -2.74 2.20
C CYS A 18 -0.63 -1.48 2.68
N LEU A 19 -1.30 -0.32 2.63
CA LEU A 19 -0.75 0.95 3.14
C LEU A 19 -0.50 0.88 4.65
N PHE A 20 -1.43 0.29 5.42
CA PHE A 20 -1.28 0.11 6.86
C PHE A 20 -0.08 -0.76 7.21
N TRP A 21 0.07 -1.92 6.57
CA TRP A 21 1.20 -2.82 6.86
C TRP A 21 2.53 -2.24 6.41
N THR A 22 2.55 -1.52 5.28
CA THR A 22 3.73 -0.76 4.85
C THR A 22 4.15 0.24 5.91
N ASN A 23 3.22 1.09 6.39
CA ASN A 23 3.48 2.05 7.47
C ASN A 23 3.96 1.36 8.75
N ARG A 24 3.21 0.34 9.21
CA ARG A 24 3.50 -0.35 10.47
C ARG A 24 4.88 -1.01 10.49
N ILE A 25 5.33 -1.55 9.36
CA ILE A 25 6.66 -2.16 9.26
C ILE A 25 7.71 -1.07 9.15
N ALA A 26 7.54 -0.08 8.27
CA ALA A 26 8.50 1.00 8.10
C ALA A 26 8.76 1.77 9.42
N THR A 27 7.72 1.99 10.23
CA THR A 27 7.81 2.60 11.57
C THR A 27 8.72 1.82 12.52
N ARG A 28 8.87 0.49 12.36
CA ARG A 28 9.78 -0.31 13.19
C ARG A 28 11.25 -0.01 12.92
N TYR A 29 11.56 0.41 11.69
CA TYR A 29 12.93 0.72 11.25
C TYR A 29 13.27 2.19 11.47
N VAL A 30 12.35 3.09 11.10
CA VAL A 30 12.60 4.54 11.14
C VAL A 30 12.26 5.14 12.51
N GLY A 31 11.31 4.56 13.23
CA GLY A 31 10.81 5.10 14.50
C GLY A 31 9.52 5.90 14.33
N CYS A 32 9.30 6.88 15.21
CA CYS A 32 8.00 7.56 15.40
C CYS A 32 7.73 8.70 14.40
N ASP A 33 8.39 8.70 13.24
CA ASP A 33 8.14 9.71 12.23
C ASP A 33 6.77 9.52 11.54
N SER A 34 6.29 10.57 10.89
CA SER A 34 4.99 10.55 10.22
C SER A 34 5.07 9.89 8.84
N PHE A 35 4.11 9.01 8.53
CA PHE A 35 3.94 8.40 7.22
C PHE A 35 3.15 9.34 6.30
N LEU A 36 3.88 10.10 5.47
CA LEU A 36 3.33 11.21 4.69
C LEU A 36 3.28 10.87 3.20
N ILE A 37 2.08 10.81 2.62
CA ILE A 37 1.91 10.66 1.18
C ILE A 37 2.21 12.02 0.52
N GLN A 38 3.30 12.11 -0.24
CA GLN A 38 3.72 13.32 -0.93
C GLN A 38 3.10 13.44 -2.31
N LYS A 39 2.95 12.31 -3.00
CA LYS A 39 2.44 12.27 -4.36
C LYS A 39 1.65 11.00 -4.61
N ILE A 40 0.56 11.13 -5.37
CA ILE A 40 -0.18 10.00 -5.93
C ILE A 40 -0.28 10.24 -7.43
N ILE A 41 0.25 9.31 -8.21
CA ILE A 41 0.17 9.35 -9.68
C ILE A 41 -0.85 8.29 -10.11
N THR A 42 -1.79 8.73 -10.93
CA THR A 42 -2.73 7.85 -11.64
C THR A 42 -2.64 8.19 -13.13
N LYS A 43 -3.25 7.38 -13.99
CA LYS A 43 -3.30 7.67 -15.43
C LYS A 43 -3.93 9.03 -15.76
N ILE A 44 -4.94 9.42 -15.00
CA ILE A 44 -5.78 10.59 -15.30
C ILE A 44 -5.31 11.83 -14.55
N GLN A 45 -4.82 11.65 -13.32
CA GLN A 45 -4.52 12.76 -12.42
C GLN A 45 -3.28 12.52 -11.59
N ILE A 46 -2.51 13.60 -11.39
CA ILE A 46 -1.42 13.66 -10.42
C ILE A 46 -1.92 14.48 -9.23
N TYR A 47 -1.85 13.89 -8.05
CA TYR A 47 -2.01 14.58 -6.78
C TYR A 47 -0.63 14.81 -6.21
N GLU A 48 -0.29 16.05 -5.88
CA GLU A 48 1.01 16.41 -5.33
C GLU A 48 0.81 17.35 -4.15
N ALA A 49 1.53 17.10 -3.06
CA ALA A 49 1.47 17.95 -1.90
C ALA A 49 2.26 19.24 -2.13
N ASN A 50 1.71 20.38 -1.71
CA ASN A 50 2.44 21.65 -1.75
C ASN A 50 3.44 21.69 -0.59
N GLN A 51 4.75 21.72 -0.90
CA GLN A 51 5.97 22.04 -0.13
C GLN A 51 6.08 21.68 1.38
N ILE A 52 5.02 21.78 2.17
CA ILE A 52 4.97 21.53 3.62
C ILE A 52 3.79 20.61 3.99
N ARG A 53 3.02 20.14 3.01
CA ARG A 53 1.80 19.36 3.23
C ARG A 53 1.99 17.90 2.85
N TYR A 54 0.99 17.10 3.20
CA TYR A 54 0.81 15.72 2.75
C TYR A 54 -0.57 15.59 2.12
N ILE A 55 -0.73 14.60 1.25
CA ILE A 55 -2.00 14.24 0.66
C ILE A 55 -2.79 13.41 1.68
N LYS A 56 -3.94 13.93 2.08
CA LYS A 56 -4.93 13.13 2.80
C LYS A 56 -5.70 12.30 1.78
N LEU A 57 -5.78 10.98 2.00
CA LEU A 57 -6.67 10.09 1.24
C LEU A 57 -8.13 10.37 1.62
N SER A 58 -8.69 11.45 1.11
CA SER A 58 -10.12 11.75 1.18
C SER A 58 -10.91 10.83 0.25
N ASN A 59 -12.21 10.68 0.51
CA ASN A 59 -13.08 9.75 -0.23
C ASN A 59 -12.99 9.94 -1.75
N ASN A 60 -12.95 11.17 -2.25
CA ASN A 60 -12.82 11.47 -3.68
C ASN A 60 -11.49 10.98 -4.29
N ILE A 61 -10.35 11.20 -3.62
CA ILE A 61 -9.04 10.72 -4.09
C ILE A 61 -9.01 9.19 -4.06
N LEU A 62 -9.57 8.61 -3.00
CA LEU A 62 -9.59 7.17 -2.83
C LEU A 62 -10.48 6.47 -3.84
N GLU A 63 -11.67 7.00 -4.13
CA GLU A 63 -12.53 6.51 -5.20
C GLU A 63 -11.81 6.57 -6.55
N HIS A 64 -11.13 7.68 -6.85
CA HIS A 64 -10.38 7.80 -8.09
C HIS A 64 -9.21 6.80 -8.20
N VAL A 65 -8.45 6.61 -7.11
CA VAL A 65 -7.42 5.58 -7.03
C VAL A 65 -8.00 4.18 -7.27
N LEU A 66 -9.10 3.84 -6.59
CA LEU A 66 -9.73 2.52 -6.72
C LEU A 66 -10.29 2.27 -8.11
N LEU A 67 -10.80 3.30 -8.79
CA LEU A 67 -11.20 3.20 -10.20
C LEU A 67 -10.01 2.85 -11.10
N ASN A 68 -8.87 3.55 -10.96
CA ASN A 68 -7.67 3.25 -11.75
C ASN A 68 -7.16 1.82 -11.50
N ILE A 69 -7.14 1.38 -10.24
CA ILE A 69 -6.76 0.00 -9.88
C ILE A 69 -7.71 -1.02 -10.54
N ARG A 70 -9.03 -0.75 -10.51
CA ARG A 70 -10.05 -1.63 -11.11
C ARG A 70 -9.89 -1.72 -12.62
N ASP A 71 -9.49 -0.64 -13.27
CA ASP A 71 -9.23 -0.57 -14.71
C ASP A 71 -7.83 -1.09 -15.07
N PHE A 72 -7.11 -1.66 -14.09
CA PHE A 72 -5.75 -2.20 -14.21
C PHE A 72 -4.70 -1.17 -14.64
N GLU A 73 -5.00 0.11 -14.42
CA GLU A 73 -4.08 1.21 -14.65
C GLU A 73 -3.08 1.32 -13.50
N LEU A 74 -1.88 1.81 -13.82
CA LEU A 74 -0.83 2.02 -12.83
C LEU A 74 -1.23 3.14 -11.86
N VAL A 75 -1.12 2.85 -10.57
CA VAL A 75 -1.17 3.82 -9.49
C VAL A 75 0.14 3.80 -8.72
N GLU A 76 0.72 4.97 -8.49
CA GLU A 76 1.95 5.14 -7.72
C GLU A 76 1.72 6.03 -6.50
N PHE A 77 2.29 5.66 -5.37
CA PHE A 77 2.34 6.47 -4.16
C PHE A 77 3.79 6.75 -3.80
N TYR A 78 4.11 8.04 -3.64
CA TYR A 78 5.40 8.49 -3.13
C TYR A 78 5.20 8.94 -1.70
N ILE A 79 5.88 8.26 -0.78
CA ILE A 79 5.66 8.38 0.66
C ILE A 79 6.99 8.66 1.32
N THR A 80 6.99 9.57 2.28
CA THR A 80 8.13 9.85 3.14
C THR A 80 7.81 9.40 4.56
N LEU A 81 8.76 8.72 5.21
CA LEU A 81 8.74 8.40 6.62
C LEU A 81 10.11 8.73 7.20
N GLY A 82 10.20 9.84 7.93
CA GLY A 82 11.49 10.36 8.39
C GLY A 82 12.41 10.65 7.20
N GLU A 83 13.59 10.03 7.19
CA GLU A 83 14.52 10.10 6.05
C GLU A 83 14.35 8.96 5.03
N GLU A 84 13.39 8.07 5.22
CA GLU A 84 13.10 6.98 4.29
C GLU A 84 12.07 7.44 3.24
N GLU A 85 12.37 7.16 1.98
CA GLU A 85 11.45 7.37 0.86
C GLU A 85 10.92 6.01 0.41
N ILE A 86 9.60 5.86 0.40
CA ILE A 86 8.90 4.64 0.05
C ILE A 86 8.07 4.91 -1.19
N ASN A 87 8.35 4.20 -2.28
CA ASN A 87 7.52 4.21 -3.48
C ASN A 87 6.73 2.90 -3.54
N ILE A 88 5.40 3.03 -3.59
CA ILE A 88 4.45 1.93 -3.74
C ILE A 88 3.84 2.01 -5.14
N THR A 89 3.83 0.90 -5.86
CA THR A 89 3.11 0.79 -7.14
C THR A 89 2.05 -0.29 -7.09
N ILE A 90 0.91 -0.02 -7.72
CA ILE A 90 -0.18 -0.96 -7.88
C ILE A 90 -0.55 -1.00 -9.36
N GLN A 91 -0.47 -2.20 -9.95
CA GLN A 91 -0.87 -2.43 -11.32
C GLN A 91 -1.50 -3.82 -11.42
N GLY A 92 -2.73 -3.90 -11.91
CA GLY A 92 -3.45 -5.16 -11.85
C GLY A 92 -3.76 -5.53 -10.39
N ASN A 93 -3.40 -6.76 -10.04
CA ASN A 93 -3.45 -7.27 -8.66
C ASN A 93 -2.05 -7.31 -8.01
N VAL A 94 -1.06 -6.67 -8.61
CA VAL A 94 0.31 -6.67 -8.12
C VAL A 94 0.55 -5.43 -7.28
N PHE A 95 0.97 -5.63 -6.04
CA PHE A 95 1.43 -4.59 -5.14
C PHE A 95 2.96 -4.65 -5.06
N SER A 96 3.62 -3.53 -5.33
CA SER A 96 5.09 -3.44 -5.25
C SER A 96 5.54 -2.32 -4.34
N VAL A 97 6.69 -2.50 -3.70
CA VAL A 97 7.32 -1.53 -2.81
C VAL A 97 8.79 -1.40 -3.15
N SER A 98 9.27 -0.17 -3.13
CA SER A 98 10.69 0.14 -3.11
C SER A 98 10.97 1.19 -2.04
N THR A 99 12.17 1.12 -1.46
CA THR A 99 12.65 2.07 -0.45
C THR A 99 13.95 2.72 -0.93
N ALA A 100 14.27 3.91 -0.46
CA ALA A 100 15.51 4.58 -0.85
C ALA A 100 16.73 4.07 -0.06
N LYS A 101 16.58 3.91 1.26
CA LYS A 101 17.70 3.62 2.18
C LYS A 101 17.73 2.17 2.65
N THR A 102 16.65 1.65 3.21
CA THR A 102 16.61 0.34 3.87
C THR A 102 15.99 -0.71 2.95
N LYS A 103 16.80 -1.49 2.24
CA LYS A 103 16.30 -2.46 1.25
C LYS A 103 15.62 -3.68 1.88
N GLU A 104 16.06 -4.09 3.07
CA GLU A 104 15.48 -5.19 3.84
C GLU A 104 14.00 -4.92 4.19
N LEU A 105 13.63 -3.64 4.29
CA LEU A 105 12.25 -3.20 4.52
C LEU A 105 11.33 -3.61 3.36
N GLU A 106 11.82 -3.62 2.12
CA GLU A 106 11.03 -4.08 0.95
C GLU A 106 10.60 -5.55 1.15
N ASP A 107 11.51 -6.42 1.60
CA ASP A 107 11.26 -7.85 1.79
C ASP A 107 10.31 -8.12 2.96
N GLU A 108 10.45 -7.41 4.09
CA GLU A 108 9.54 -7.58 5.24
C GLU A 108 8.12 -7.10 4.91
N ILE A 109 7.98 -5.96 4.20
CA ILE A 109 6.67 -5.45 3.78
C ILE A 109 5.97 -6.46 2.87
N ILE A 110 6.65 -6.94 1.83
CA ILE A 110 6.09 -7.87 0.87
C ILE A 110 5.72 -9.19 1.52
N SER A 111 6.58 -9.74 2.37
CA SER A 111 6.31 -10.97 3.13
C SER A 111 5.06 -10.83 4.00
N LYS A 112 4.89 -9.67 4.65
CA LYS A 112 3.72 -9.41 5.49
C LYS A 112 2.45 -9.27 4.67
N ILE A 113 2.49 -8.52 3.58
CA ILE A 113 1.31 -8.33 2.72
C ILE A 113 0.88 -9.66 2.10
N GLU A 114 1.81 -10.52 1.69
CA GLU A 114 1.51 -11.85 1.19
C GLU A 114 0.76 -12.70 2.23
N LEU A 115 1.23 -12.69 3.49
CA LEU A 115 0.58 -13.41 4.59
C LEU A 115 -0.82 -12.88 4.88
N GLU A 116 -1.02 -11.56 4.82
CA GLU A 116 -2.32 -10.95 5.08
C GLU A 116 -3.28 -11.13 3.91
N ALA A 117 -2.80 -11.08 2.66
CA ALA A 117 -3.58 -11.38 1.46
C ALA A 117 -4.19 -12.79 1.50
N LYS A 118 -3.43 -13.78 2.02
CA LYS A 118 -3.90 -15.16 2.22
C LYS A 118 -5.03 -15.28 3.26
N LYS A 119 -5.19 -14.30 4.17
CA LYS A 119 -6.30 -14.30 5.14
C LYS A 119 -7.60 -13.74 4.59
N TYR A 120 -7.55 -12.99 3.48
CA TYR A 120 -8.72 -12.38 2.85
C TYR A 120 -9.53 -13.33 1.95
N ILE A 121 -9.32 -14.65 2.04
CA ILE A 121 -10.06 -15.64 1.27
C ILE A 121 -11.55 -15.56 1.67
N PRO A 122 -12.47 -15.18 0.75
CA PRO A 122 -13.90 -15.26 1.02
C PRO A 122 -14.29 -16.75 0.98
N GLY A 123 -14.57 -17.34 2.14
CA GLY A 123 -15.08 -18.73 2.20
C GLY A 123 -14.75 -19.53 3.46
N TYR A 124 -13.81 -19.11 4.32
CA TYR A 124 -13.59 -19.82 5.58
C TYR A 124 -14.50 -19.29 6.69
N VAL A 125 -15.66 -19.95 6.77
CA VAL A 125 -16.35 -20.17 8.04
C VAL A 125 -15.32 -20.67 9.04
N LEU A 126 -15.16 -19.96 10.16
CA LEU A 126 -14.52 -20.47 11.37
C LEU A 126 -15.35 -21.65 11.91
N ASN A 127 -15.24 -22.81 11.27
CA ASN A 127 -15.58 -24.09 11.88
C ASN A 127 -14.30 -24.64 12.49
N SER A 128 -13.94 -24.14 13.66
CA SER A 128 -12.98 -24.80 14.53
C SER A 128 -13.06 -24.25 15.95
N ILE A 129 -14.13 -24.60 16.68
CA ILE A 129 -14.01 -25.15 18.04
C ILE A 129 -15.19 -26.11 18.27
N ASN A 130 -14.98 -27.37 17.91
CA ASN A 130 -15.55 -28.55 18.57
C ASN A 130 -14.84 -29.77 17.99
N GLU A 131 -13.75 -30.17 18.64
CA GLU A 131 -13.38 -31.54 19.00
C GLU A 131 -12.15 -31.51 19.91
#